data_AF-E6Q5G8-F1
#
_entry.id   AF-E6Q5G8-F1
#
_cell.length_a   1.000
_cell.length_b   1.000
_cell.length_c   1.000
_cell.angle_alpha   90.00
_cell.angle_beta   90.00
_cell.angle_gamma   90.00
#
_symmetry.space_group_name_H-M   'P 1'
#
loop_
_entity.id
_entity.type
_entity.pdbx_description
1 polymer ?
#
loop_
_entity_poly.entity_id
_entity_poly.type
_entity_poly.pdbx_seq_one_letter_code
_entity_poly.pdbx_strand_id
1 'polypeptide(L)' 'MKRAMRAAGVPVIRFHDLRHTFATLALAAKVPVKVVSEMLGHKSVKLTLDVYAHSLPGMHESAVEALEAAF' A
#
# COMPACT_ATOMS: atom_id res chain seq x y z
N MET A 1 -10.58 -15.17 11.30
CA MET A 1 -11.07 -13.87 10.76
C MET A 1 -12.57 -13.67 10.98
N LYS A 2 -13.48 -14.53 10.47
CA LYS A 2 -14.95 -14.34 10.59
C LYS A 2 -15.48 -13.93 11.98
N ARG A 3 -14.96 -14.51 13.08
CA ARG A 3 -15.32 -14.10 14.46
C ARG A 3 -14.91 -12.66 14.80
N ALA A 4 -13.65 -12.31 14.56
CA ALA A 4 -13.13 -10.96 14.79
C ALA A 4 -13.88 -9.91 13.96
N MET A 5 -14.24 -10.28 12.74
CA MET A 5 -15.00 -9.42 11.84
C MET A 5 -16.44 -9.18 12.29
N ARG A 6 -17.12 -10.23 12.76
CA ARG A 6 -18.45 -10.11 13.36
C ARG A 6 -18.41 -9.23 14.61
N ALA A 7 -17.37 -9.36 15.42
CA ALA A 7 -17.17 -8.52 16.60
C ALA A 7 -16.89 -7.05 16.23
N ALA A 8 -16.14 -6.81 15.15
CA ALA A 8 -15.83 -5.48 14.65
C ALA A 8 -16.95 -4.84 13.78
N GLY A 9 -18.02 -5.57 13.46
CA GLY A 9 -19.12 -5.06 12.64
C GLY A 9 -18.77 -4.78 11.17
N VAL A 10 -17.70 -5.37 10.64
CA VAL A 10 -17.22 -5.12 9.27
C VAL A 10 -17.68 -6.19 8.27
N PRO A 11 -17.83 -5.85 6.96
CA PRO A 11 -18.14 -6.82 5.91
C PRO A 11 -17.10 -7.93 5.81
N VAL A 12 -17.48 -9.06 5.19
CA VAL A 12 -16.54 -10.17 4.92
C VAL A 12 -15.40 -9.71 3.99
N ILE A 13 -14.18 -9.83 4.50
CA ILE A 13 -12.90 -9.45 3.92
C ILE A 13 -12.02 -10.70 4.02
N ARG A 14 -11.30 -10.95 2.95
CA ARG A 14 -10.40 -12.08 2.80
C ARG A 14 -9.07 -11.74 3.47
N PHE A 15 -8.32 -12.76 3.88
CA PHE A 15 -7.01 -12.54 4.51
C PHE A 15 -6.05 -11.73 3.62
N HIS A 16 -6.11 -11.92 2.30
CA HIS A 16 -5.28 -11.15 1.37
C HIS A 16 -5.65 -9.66 1.32
N ASP A 17 -6.87 -9.26 1.70
CA ASP A 17 -7.29 -7.85 1.69
C ASP A 17 -6.49 -7.07 2.74
N LEU A 18 -6.08 -7.72 3.84
CA LEU A 18 -5.18 -7.10 4.82
C LEU A 18 -3.81 -6.77 4.22
N ARG A 19 -3.28 -7.63 3.34
CA ARG A 19 -2.03 -7.35 2.64
C ARG A 19 -2.19 -6.18 1.68
N HIS A 20 -3.34 -6.10 1.01
CA HIS A 20 -3.68 -4.93 0.19
C HIS A 20 -3.75 -3.65 1.02
N THR A 21 -4.50 -3.66 2.13
CA THR A 21 -4.61 -2.49 3.02
C THR A 21 -3.24 -2.06 3.56
N PHE A 22 -2.41 -3.00 4.00
CA PHE A 22 -1.06 -2.70 4.46
C PHE A 22 -0.21 -2.04 3.37
N ALA A 23 -0.18 -2.61 2.17
CA ALA A 23 0.63 -2.10 1.08
C ALA A 23 0.20 -0.68 0.68
N THR A 24 -1.11 -0.45 0.51
CA THR A 24 -1.64 0.86 0.15
C THR A 24 -1.33 1.91 1.23
N LEU A 25 -1.50 1.58 2.51
CA LEU A 25 -1.19 2.52 3.60
C LEU A 25 0.30 2.84 3.69
N ALA A 26 1.18 1.84 3.56
CA ALA A 26 2.62 2.06 3.62
C ALA A 26 3.11 2.94 2.46
N LEU A 27 2.58 2.70 1.25
CA LEU A 27 2.92 3.48 0.07
C LEU A 27 2.35 4.91 0.16
N ALA A 28 1.14 5.08 0.68
CA ALA A 28 0.56 6.41 0.96
C ALA A 28 1.40 7.20 2.00
N ALA A 29 2.00 6.50 2.97
CA ALA A 29 2.96 7.07 3.90
C ALA A 29 4.36 7.32 3.29
N LYS A 30 4.49 7.26 1.97
CA LYS A 30 5.73 7.46 1.20
C LYS A 30 6.85 6.47 1.54
N VAL A 31 6.52 5.29 2.08
CA VAL A 31 7.51 4.23 2.29
C VAL A 31 7.99 3.73 0.92
N PRO A 32 9.31 3.56 0.70
CA PRO A 32 9.83 3.10 -0.58
C PRO A 32 9.24 1.74 -0.98
N VAL A 33 8.80 1.63 -2.23
CA VAL A 33 8.13 0.42 -2.74
C VAL A 33 8.98 -0.86 -2.61
N LYS A 34 10.31 -0.71 -2.67
CA LYS A 34 11.26 -1.80 -2.42
C LYS A 34 11.14 -2.36 -0.99
N VAL A 35 11.03 -1.48 0.00
CA VAL A 35 10.88 -1.84 1.41
C VAL A 35 9.53 -2.51 1.64
N VAL A 36 8.44 -1.93 1.10
CA VAL A 36 7.10 -2.55 1.17
C VAL A 36 7.09 -3.94 0.53
N SER A 37 7.76 -4.09 -0.62
CA SER A 37 7.91 -5.38 -1.31
C SER A 37 8.63 -6.43 -0.46
N GLU A 38 9.66 -6.04 0.29
CA GLU A 38 10.41 -6.92 1.20
C GLU A 38 9.57 -7.31 2.41
N MET A 39 8.87 -6.36 3.03
CA MET A 39 7.94 -6.62 4.14
C MET A 39 6.83 -7.60 3.75
N LEU A 40 6.37 -7.54 2.51
CA LEU A 40 5.36 -8.46 1.97
C LEU A 40 5.93 -9.82 1.52
N GLY A 41 7.26 -9.96 1.47
CA GLY A 41 7.94 -11.16 1.00
C GLY A 41 7.81 -11.41 -0.51
N HIS A 42 7.60 -10.35 -1.30
CA HIS A 42 7.48 -10.47 -2.74
C HIS A 42 8.86 -10.69 -3.37
N LYS A 43 8.99 -11.74 -4.18
CA LYS A 43 10.23 -12.07 -4.91
C LYS A 43 10.68 -11.00 -5.90
N SER A 44 9.74 -10.15 -6.34
CA SER A 44 10.02 -9.06 -7.27
C SER A 44 9.25 -7.82 -6.85
N VAL A 45 9.94 -6.67 -6.89
CA VAL A 45 9.34 -5.35 -6.68
C VAL A 45 8.28 -5.05 -7.75
N LYS A 46 8.46 -5.61 -8.96
CA LYS A 46 7.49 -5.48 -10.05
C LYS A 46 6.10 -5.95 -9.62
N LEU A 47 6.00 -7.06 -8.88
CA LEU A 47 4.72 -7.56 -8.37
C LEU A 47 4.04 -6.53 -7.46
N THR A 48 4.83 -5.88 -6.59
CA THR A 48 4.33 -4.84 -5.68
C THR A 48 3.88 -3.60 -6.45
N LEU A 49 4.65 -3.18 -7.45
CA LEU A 49 4.29 -2.05 -8.30
C LEU A 49 3.03 -2.33 -9.13
N ASP A 50 3.00 -3.46 -9.84
CA ASP A 50 1.87 -3.84 -10.71
C ASP A 50 0.55 -3.92 -9.91
N VAL A 51 0.61 -4.36 -8.65
CA VAL A 51 -0.58 -4.56 -7.80
C VAL A 51 -0.99 -3.31 -7.03
N TYR A 52 -0.08 -2.39 -6.71
CA TYR A 52 -0.41 -1.27 -5.80
C TYR A 52 -0.18 0.13 -6.38
N ALA A 53 0.58 0.30 -7.46
CA ALA A 53 0.91 1.61 -8.00
C ALA A 53 -0.33 2.43 -8.41
N HIS A 54 -1.38 1.75 -8.89
CA HIS A 54 -2.64 2.39 -9.28
C HIS A 54 -3.47 2.91 -8.09
N SER A 55 -3.18 2.47 -6.86
CA SER A 55 -3.91 2.85 -5.64
C SER A 55 -3.30 4.06 -4.94
N LEU A 56 -2.37 4.76 -5.60
CA LEU A 56 -1.63 5.90 -5.04
C LEU A 56 -1.98 7.19 -5.79
N PRO A 57 -3.21 7.71 -5.61
CA PRO A 57 -3.57 9.01 -6.15
C PRO A 57 -2.66 10.10 -5.56
N GLY A 58 -2.27 11.07 -6.37
CA GLY A 58 -1.46 12.22 -5.94
C GLY A 58 0.02 11.96 -5.66
N MET A 59 0.55 10.76 -5.95
CA MET A 59 2.01 10.54 -5.88
C MET A 59 2.80 11.44 -6.84
N HIS A 60 2.25 11.71 -8.03
CA HIS A 60 2.89 12.61 -8.99
C HIS A 60 2.87 14.06 -8.49
N GLU A 61 1.71 14.54 -8.00
CA GLU A 61 1.57 15.88 -7.42
C GLU A 61 2.50 16.07 -6.22
N SER A 62 2.53 15.11 -5.29
CA SER A 62 3.44 15.11 -4.14
C SER A 62 4.92 15.09 -4.53
N ALA A 63 5.28 14.47 -5.65
CA ALA A 63 6.65 14.43 -6.14
C ALA A 63 7.06 15.77 -6.77
N VAL A 64 6.13 16.44 -7.47
CA VAL A 64 6.34 17.79 -8.01
C VAL A 64 6.52 18.79 -6.88
N GLU A 65 5.64 18.79 -5.87
CA GLU A 65 5.78 19.66 -4.69
C GLU A 65 7.11 19.46 -3.95
N ALA A 66 7.54 18.20 -3.79
CA ALA A 66 8.81 17.88 -3.15
C ALA A 66 10.02 18.37 -3.97
N LEU A 67 9.91 18.35 -5.30
CA LEU A 67 10.94 18.87 -6.21
C LEU A 67 10.99 20.40 -6.16
N GLU A 68 9.84 21.07 -6.18
CA GLU A 68 9.74 22.52 -6.03
C GLU A 68 10.32 23.00 -4.70
N ALA A 69 10.08 22.29 -3.61
CA ALA A 69 10.65 22.62 -2.29
C ALA A 69 12.16 22.37 -2.18
N ALA A 70 12.76 21.62 -3.10
CA ALA A 70 14.18 21.30 -3.10
C ALA A 70 15.03 22.28 -3.93
N PHE A 71 14.39 23.16 -4.71
CA PHE A 71 15.04 24.21 -5.51
C PHE A 71 14.68 25.61 -4.97
#